data_AF-A0A3N5WUR3-F1
#
_entry.id   AF-A0A3N5WUR3-F1
#
_cell.length_a   1.000
_cell.length_b   1.000
_cell.length_c   1.000
_cell.angle_alpha   90.00
_cell.angle_beta   90.00
_cell.angle_gamma   90.00
#
_symmetry.space_group_name_H-M   'P 1'
#
loop_
_entity.id
_entity.type
_entity.pdbx_description
1 polymer ?
#
loop_
_entity_poly.entity_id
_entity_poly.type
_entity_poly.pdbx_seq_one_letter_code
_entity_poly.pdbx_strand_id
1 'polypeptide(L)'
;MNNASSDLFASYRASQAQSTLFGSIMAVLMMLSLAFAVVQLGERIFSEWNGGYLVWASLIIALEAIYTRKRTREMEGREKIIFRISEWVAIAVALKLLIYLVNDPGQILADLPGWQKDFLSNFFTGEYMLAIALALAVWFNSAGLANSLERLYERDEDTLWDELGKLQNALNDVRRGLTTRVFIIGTVIVVMAALSRFDATAIFREIGKPPPGYYGPVVNVLFYFLLALVLLSQTQFALMRIRWMWQRLPMPPGLAKNWFRYGLLFFLALAIIVFFLPTEYTVGFFDTLRYLL
;
A
#
# COMPACT_ATOMS: atom_id res chain seq x y z
N MET A 1 -34.33 -22.27 -14.43
CA MET A 1 -33.81 -21.36 -13.39
C MET A 1 -34.65 -20.08 -13.42
N ASN A 2 -35.28 -19.72 -12.31
CA ASN A 2 -36.23 -18.59 -12.22
C ASN A 2 -35.53 -17.22 -12.32
N ASN A 3 -36.18 -16.23 -12.93
CA ASN A 3 -35.72 -14.82 -13.03
C ASN A 3 -35.25 -14.23 -11.69
N ALA A 4 -35.85 -14.63 -10.56
CA ALA A 4 -35.43 -14.18 -9.23
C ALA A 4 -34.01 -14.62 -8.83
N SER A 5 -33.54 -15.77 -9.34
CA SER A 5 -32.18 -16.25 -9.05
C SER A 5 -31.14 -15.47 -9.86
N SER A 6 -31.40 -15.18 -11.14
CA SER A 6 -30.50 -14.40 -11.99
C SER A 6 -30.31 -12.96 -11.49
N ASP A 7 -31.38 -12.33 -11.01
CA ASP A 7 -31.32 -10.94 -10.51
C ASP A 7 -30.50 -10.84 -9.22
N LEU A 8 -30.64 -11.85 -8.35
CA LEU A 8 -29.85 -11.95 -7.12
C LEU A 8 -28.36 -12.05 -7.47
N PHE A 9 -27.96 -12.97 -8.36
CA PHE A 9 -26.56 -13.12 -8.77
C PHE A 9 -25.98 -11.88 -9.45
N ALA A 10 -26.76 -11.18 -10.28
CA ALA A 10 -26.32 -9.93 -10.91
C ALA A 10 -25.97 -8.86 -9.86
N SER A 11 -26.77 -8.74 -8.79
CA SER A 11 -26.51 -7.80 -7.69
C SER A 11 -25.23 -8.13 -6.92
N TYR A 12 -24.94 -9.42 -6.70
CA TYR A 12 -23.72 -9.88 -6.03
C TYR A 12 -22.47 -9.60 -6.87
N ARG A 13 -22.51 -9.86 -8.19
CA ARG A 13 -21.38 -9.57 -9.09
C ARG A 13 -21.08 -8.08 -9.17
N ALA A 14 -22.10 -7.23 -9.24
CA ALA A 14 -21.92 -5.78 -9.23
C ALA A 14 -21.28 -5.30 -7.91
N SER A 15 -21.75 -5.83 -6.77
CA SER A 15 -21.16 -5.55 -5.46
C SER A 15 -19.69 -6.01 -5.37
N GLN A 16 -19.38 -7.19 -5.91
CA GLN A 16 -18.03 -7.75 -5.91
C GLN A 16 -17.06 -6.91 -6.73
N ALA A 17 -17.45 -6.49 -7.94
CA ALA A 17 -16.64 -5.62 -8.79
C ALA A 17 -16.33 -4.26 -8.14
N GLN A 18 -17.27 -3.71 -7.36
CA GLN A 18 -17.03 -2.48 -6.60
C GLN A 18 -16.03 -2.72 -5.44
N SER A 19 -16.18 -3.81 -4.69
CA SER A 19 -15.26 -4.15 -3.59
C SER A 19 -13.84 -4.43 -4.07
N THR A 20 -13.66 -5.08 -5.23
CA THR A 20 -12.33 -5.31 -5.82
C THR A 20 -11.67 -4.00 -6.20
N LEU A 21 -12.40 -3.12 -6.89
CA LEU A 21 -11.91 -1.80 -7.29
C LEU A 21 -11.52 -0.95 -6.07
N PHE A 22 -12.36 -0.89 -5.04
CA PHE A 22 -12.02 -0.17 -3.80
C PHE A 22 -10.80 -0.79 -3.11
N GLY A 23 -10.71 -2.11 -3.04
CA GLY A 23 -9.54 -2.80 -2.47
C GLY A 23 -8.24 -2.46 -3.20
N SER A 24 -8.27 -2.46 -4.54
CA SER A 24 -7.12 -2.08 -5.37
C SER A 24 -6.72 -0.61 -5.16
N ILE A 25 -7.67 0.32 -5.12
CA ILE A 25 -7.38 1.74 -4.85
C ILE A 25 -6.73 1.91 -3.48
N MET A 26 -7.27 1.28 -2.43
CA MET A 26 -6.68 1.33 -1.10
C MET A 26 -5.24 0.78 -1.10
N ALA A 27 -5.00 -0.36 -1.76
CA ALA A 27 -3.66 -0.94 -1.86
C ALA A 27 -2.65 0.00 -2.55
N VAL A 28 -3.02 0.66 -3.64
CA VAL A 28 -2.16 1.65 -4.33
C VAL A 28 -1.86 2.83 -3.42
N LEU A 29 -2.88 3.40 -2.76
CA LEU A 29 -2.68 4.52 -1.84
C LEU A 29 -1.80 4.15 -0.64
N MET A 30 -1.91 2.91 -0.14
CA MET A 30 -1.03 2.39 0.90
C MET A 30 0.42 2.28 0.42
N MET A 31 0.66 1.89 -0.84
CA MET A 31 2.02 1.89 -1.40
C MET A 31 2.56 3.31 -1.59
N LEU A 32 1.69 4.26 -1.93
CA LEU A 32 2.06 5.68 -2.00
C LEU A 32 2.60 6.18 -0.64
N SER A 33 1.92 5.83 0.46
CA SER A 33 2.39 6.19 1.80
C SER A 33 3.69 5.49 2.21
N LEU A 34 3.93 4.26 1.73
CA LEU A 34 5.23 3.59 1.92
C LEU A 34 6.35 4.35 1.19
N ALA A 35 6.13 4.69 -0.08
CA ALA A 35 7.10 5.47 -0.86
C ALA A 35 7.36 6.84 -0.23
N PHE A 36 6.31 7.53 0.23
CA PHE A 36 6.44 8.81 0.90
C PHE A 36 7.21 8.71 2.22
N ALA A 37 7.10 7.61 2.97
CA ALA A 37 7.89 7.38 4.18
C ALA A 37 9.39 7.19 3.86
N VAL A 38 9.69 6.43 2.81
CA VAL A 38 11.07 6.20 2.35
C VAL A 38 11.71 7.48 1.83
N VAL A 39 10.97 8.25 1.02
CA VAL A 39 11.45 9.53 0.47
C VAL A 39 11.74 10.52 1.58
N GLN A 40 10.83 10.72 2.54
CA GLN A 40 11.08 11.61 3.68
C GLN A 40 12.32 11.22 4.48
N LEU A 41 12.52 9.92 4.72
CA LEU A 41 13.70 9.45 5.43
C LEU A 41 14.98 9.68 4.61
N GLY A 42 14.95 9.40 3.31
CA GLY A 42 16.14 9.58 2.48
C GLY A 42 16.47 11.05 2.23
N GLU A 43 15.50 11.95 2.07
CA GLU A 43 15.72 13.40 1.98
C GLU A 43 16.32 13.95 3.29
N ARG A 44 16.03 13.28 4.41
CA ARG A 44 16.61 13.61 5.71
C ARG A 44 18.07 13.17 5.83
N ILE A 45 18.42 12.02 5.24
CA ILE A 45 19.79 11.48 5.26
C ILE A 45 20.67 12.20 4.21
N PHE A 46 20.10 12.51 3.05
CA PHE A 46 20.77 13.13 1.91
C PHE A 46 20.03 14.41 1.51
N SER A 47 20.47 15.56 1.99
CA SER A 47 19.77 16.84 1.77
C SER A 47 19.70 17.30 0.31
N GLU A 48 20.61 16.81 -0.54
CA GLU A 48 20.64 17.13 -1.98
C GLU A 48 19.77 16.19 -2.82
N TRP A 49 19.23 15.13 -2.23
CA TRP A 49 18.42 14.17 -2.95
C TRP A 49 16.97 14.66 -3.12
N ASN A 50 16.49 14.67 -4.36
CA ASN A 50 15.09 15.00 -4.67
C ASN A 50 14.30 13.71 -4.90
N GLY A 51 13.78 13.09 -3.84
CA GLY A 51 13.07 11.80 -3.93
C GLY A 51 11.61 11.91 -4.40
N GLY A 52 11.09 13.11 -4.65
CA GLY A 52 9.67 13.33 -4.94
C GLY A 52 9.14 12.54 -6.15
N TYR A 53 9.97 12.31 -7.16
CA TYR A 53 9.60 11.52 -8.34
C TYR A 53 9.31 10.05 -8.01
N LEU A 54 9.95 9.49 -6.97
CA LEU A 54 9.74 8.10 -6.56
C LEU A 54 8.35 7.85 -6.00
N VAL A 55 7.72 8.86 -5.41
CA VAL A 55 6.34 8.76 -4.91
C VAL A 55 5.39 8.48 -6.08
N TRP A 56 5.51 9.26 -7.15
CA TRP A 56 4.71 9.09 -8.37
C TRP A 56 5.09 7.83 -9.15
N ALA A 57 6.38 7.51 -9.25
CA ALA A 57 6.82 6.27 -9.87
C ALA A 57 6.26 5.05 -9.12
N SER A 58 6.25 5.07 -7.79
CA SER A 58 5.67 4.01 -6.95
C SER A 58 4.17 3.84 -7.16
N LEU A 59 3.44 4.93 -7.41
CA LEU A 59 2.02 4.87 -7.78
C LEU A 59 1.83 4.08 -9.08
N ILE A 60 2.61 4.42 -10.11
CA ILE A 60 2.55 3.76 -11.43
C ILE A 60 2.93 2.30 -11.29
N ILE A 61 4.02 1.99 -10.58
CA ILE A 61 4.48 0.61 -10.33
C ILE A 61 3.44 -0.19 -9.56
N ALA A 62 2.78 0.39 -8.55
CA ALA A 62 1.73 -0.30 -7.82
C ALA A 62 0.50 -0.61 -8.70
N LEU A 63 0.10 0.33 -9.57
CA LEU A 63 -0.98 0.09 -10.54
C LEU A 63 -0.60 -1.00 -11.54
N GLU A 64 0.61 -0.91 -12.08
CA GLU A 64 1.16 -1.86 -13.05
C GLU A 64 1.21 -3.27 -12.45
N ALA A 65 1.75 -3.42 -11.24
CA ALA A 65 1.80 -4.69 -10.51
C ALA A 65 0.41 -5.31 -10.27
N ILE A 66 -0.61 -4.50 -9.98
CA ILE A 66 -2.00 -4.98 -9.81
C ILE A 66 -2.56 -5.42 -11.17
N TYR A 67 -2.31 -4.66 -12.23
CA TYR A 67 -2.83 -4.91 -13.57
C TYR A 67 -2.19 -6.14 -14.24
N THR A 68 -0.86 -6.18 -14.30
CA THR A 68 -0.12 -7.29 -14.92
C THR A 68 -0.39 -8.60 -14.23
N ARG A 69 -0.68 -8.56 -12.93
CA ARG A 69 -0.99 -9.76 -12.17
C ARG A 69 -2.22 -10.50 -12.66
N LYS A 70 -3.28 -9.79 -13.07
CA LYS A 70 -4.44 -10.43 -13.70
C LYS A 70 -4.05 -11.15 -14.99
N ARG A 71 -3.21 -10.51 -15.81
CA ARG A 71 -2.74 -11.08 -17.08
C ARG A 71 -1.82 -12.30 -16.91
N THR A 72 -0.95 -12.28 -15.90
CA THR A 72 -0.01 -13.39 -15.63
C THR A 72 -0.64 -14.58 -14.89
N ARG A 73 -1.92 -14.51 -14.55
CA ARG A 73 -2.62 -15.60 -13.86
C ARG A 73 -2.83 -16.80 -14.78
N GLU A 74 -3.13 -16.55 -16.05
CA GLU A 74 -3.38 -17.57 -17.07
C GLU A 74 -2.08 -18.11 -17.69
N MET A 75 -0.94 -17.45 -17.42
CA MET A 75 0.36 -17.84 -17.94
C MET A 75 1.01 -18.91 -17.06
N GLU A 76 1.51 -19.99 -17.66
CA GLU A 76 2.15 -21.09 -16.95
C GLU A 76 3.68 -21.11 -17.12
N GLY A 77 4.37 -21.60 -16.08
CA GLY A 77 5.79 -21.94 -16.12
C GLY A 77 6.72 -20.83 -16.64
N ARG A 78 7.34 -21.10 -17.79
CA ARG A 78 8.44 -20.30 -18.36
C ARG A 78 7.96 -18.93 -18.88
N GLU A 79 6.78 -18.86 -19.48
CA GLU A 79 6.26 -17.60 -20.06
C GLU A 79 6.05 -16.54 -18.99
N LYS A 80 5.52 -16.98 -17.84
CA LYS A 80 5.35 -16.12 -16.67
C LYS A 80 6.68 -15.56 -16.17
N ILE A 81 7.72 -16.39 -16.08
CA ILE A 81 9.05 -15.95 -15.64
C ILE A 81 9.63 -14.93 -16.62
N ILE A 82 9.57 -15.22 -17.93
CA ILE A 82 10.06 -14.29 -18.97
C ILE A 82 9.32 -12.96 -18.89
N PHE A 83 7.99 -12.98 -18.75
CA PHE A 83 7.19 -11.77 -18.62
C PHE A 83 7.58 -10.95 -17.37
N ARG A 84 7.76 -11.61 -16.21
CA ARG A 84 8.17 -10.93 -14.97
C ARG A 84 9.58 -10.33 -15.08
N ILE A 85 10.50 -11.02 -15.75
CA ILE A 85 11.85 -10.48 -15.98
C ILE A 85 11.76 -9.26 -16.91
N SER A 86 10.99 -9.33 -17.99
CA SER A 86 10.84 -8.19 -18.92
C SER A 86 10.17 -6.98 -18.26
N GLU A 87 9.17 -7.22 -17.41
CA GLU A 87 8.52 -6.20 -16.58
C GLU A 87 9.54 -5.49 -15.67
N TRP A 88 10.38 -6.26 -14.97
CA TRP A 88 11.43 -5.71 -14.12
C TRP A 88 12.49 -4.92 -14.89
N VAL A 89 12.90 -5.41 -16.06
CA VAL A 89 13.83 -4.66 -16.94
C VAL A 89 13.19 -3.35 -17.40
N ALA A 90 11.91 -3.37 -17.79
CA ALA A 90 11.19 -2.16 -18.20
C ALA A 90 11.06 -1.15 -17.05
N ILE A 91 10.74 -1.59 -15.83
CA ILE A 91 10.69 -0.74 -14.63
C ILE A 91 12.07 -0.14 -14.34
N ALA A 92 13.13 -0.94 -14.37
CA ALA A 92 14.49 -0.48 -14.12
C ALA A 92 14.92 0.60 -15.12
N VAL A 93 14.72 0.36 -16.42
CA VAL A 93 15.02 1.34 -17.48
C VAL A 93 14.18 2.61 -17.30
N ALA A 94 12.87 2.48 -17.05
CA ALA A 94 11.99 3.62 -16.85
C ALA A 94 12.42 4.48 -15.65
N LEU A 95 12.83 3.85 -14.54
CA LEU A 95 13.35 4.57 -13.36
C LEU A 95 14.65 5.29 -13.67
N LYS A 96 15.58 4.66 -14.40
CA LYS A 96 16.85 5.30 -14.78
C LYS A 96 16.59 6.54 -15.65
N LEU A 97 15.69 6.43 -16.61
CA LEU A 97 15.27 7.57 -17.45
C LEU A 97 14.61 8.67 -16.62
N LEU A 98 13.77 8.31 -15.64
CA LEU A 98 13.12 9.26 -14.73
C LEU A 98 14.14 10.03 -13.89
N ILE A 99 15.17 9.36 -13.36
CA ILE A 99 16.25 9.99 -12.59
C ILE A 99 16.97 11.04 -13.44
N TYR A 100 17.36 10.68 -14.67
CA TYR A 100 17.99 11.65 -15.56
C TYR A 100 17.06 12.80 -15.93
N LEU A 101 15.77 12.54 -16.16
CA LEU A 101 14.81 13.57 -16.50
C LEU A 101 14.62 14.60 -15.38
N VAL A 102 14.70 14.15 -14.12
CA VAL A 102 14.49 15.00 -12.93
C VAL A 102 15.75 15.76 -12.54
N ASN A 103 16.93 15.11 -12.58
CA ASN A 103 18.17 15.71 -12.10
C ASN A 103 18.86 16.55 -13.20
N ASP A 104 19.18 15.93 -14.34
CA ASP A 104 19.81 16.60 -15.48
C ASP A 104 19.65 15.76 -16.76
N PRO A 105 18.76 16.14 -17.69
CA PRO A 105 18.54 15.39 -18.93
C PRO A 105 19.78 15.32 -19.82
N GLY A 106 20.70 16.29 -19.71
CA GLY A 106 21.94 16.35 -20.49
C GLY A 106 22.97 15.29 -20.08
N GLN A 107 22.90 14.79 -18.85
CA GLN A 107 23.86 13.81 -18.32
C GLN A 107 23.78 12.45 -19.02
N ILE A 108 22.64 12.07 -19.62
CA ILE A 108 22.50 10.79 -20.33
C ILE A 108 23.58 10.64 -21.41
N LEU A 109 23.80 11.71 -22.18
CA LEU A 109 24.77 11.68 -23.27
C LEU A 109 26.22 11.74 -22.76
N ALA A 110 26.43 12.40 -21.62
CA ALA A 110 27.73 12.51 -20.98
C ALA A 110 28.17 11.20 -20.30
N ASP A 111 27.23 10.40 -19.80
CA ASP A 111 27.49 9.14 -19.10
C ASP A 111 27.68 7.95 -20.04
N LEU A 112 27.21 8.03 -21.29
CA LEU A 112 27.33 6.97 -22.32
C LEU A 112 28.78 6.43 -22.49
N PRO A 113 29.82 7.27 -22.61
CA PRO A 113 31.20 6.80 -22.66
C PRO A 113 31.67 6.13 -21.36
N GLY A 114 31.12 6.57 -20.21
CA GLY A 114 31.42 6.00 -18.89
C GLY A 114 30.86 4.58 -18.75
N TRP A 115 29.68 4.33 -19.28
CA TRP A 115 29.06 2.99 -19.29
C TRP A 115 29.88 1.95 -20.06
N GLN A 116 30.60 2.36 -21.11
CA GLN A 116 31.48 1.45 -21.87
C GLN A 116 32.74 1.07 -21.09
N LYS A 117 33.28 1.99 -20.29
CA LYS A 117 34.52 1.76 -19.51
C LYS A 117 34.27 0.94 -18.24
N ASP A 118 33.23 1.30 -17.49
CA ASP A 118 32.84 0.61 -16.27
C ASP A 118 31.33 0.71 -16.08
N PHE A 119 30.61 -0.27 -16.65
CA PHE A 119 29.15 -0.27 -16.65
C PHE A 119 28.58 -0.33 -15.23
N LEU A 120 29.10 -1.23 -14.38
CA LEU A 120 28.49 -1.48 -13.08
C LEU A 120 28.61 -0.26 -12.17
N SER A 121 29.77 0.37 -12.13
CA SER A 121 30.02 1.54 -11.28
C SER A 121 29.24 2.77 -11.73
N ASN A 122 29.18 3.04 -13.04
CA ASN A 122 28.54 4.25 -13.56
C ASN A 122 27.03 4.11 -13.75
N PHE A 123 26.54 2.90 -14.04
CA PHE A 123 25.10 2.67 -14.22
C PHE A 123 24.37 2.56 -12.87
N PHE A 124 24.94 1.84 -11.91
CA PHE A 124 24.35 1.59 -10.60
C PHE A 124 24.76 2.61 -9.55
N THR A 125 24.26 3.83 -9.70
CA THR A 125 24.41 4.89 -8.69
C THR A 125 23.64 4.56 -7.41
N GLY A 126 24.05 5.11 -6.28
CA GLY A 126 23.39 4.88 -4.98
C GLY A 126 21.90 5.26 -4.99
N GLU A 127 21.56 6.40 -5.60
CA GLU A 127 20.18 6.83 -5.81
C GLU A 127 19.37 5.82 -6.64
N TYR A 128 19.95 5.33 -7.74
CA TYR A 128 19.28 4.35 -8.60
C TYR A 128 19.07 3.01 -7.88
N MET A 129 20.01 2.61 -7.02
CA MET A 129 19.87 1.40 -6.22
C MET A 129 18.76 1.52 -5.17
N LEU A 130 18.63 2.67 -4.52
CA LEU A 130 17.53 2.94 -3.61
C LEU A 130 16.18 2.97 -4.37
N ALA A 131 16.14 3.59 -5.56
CA ALA A 131 14.96 3.62 -6.42
C ALA A 131 14.51 2.21 -6.83
N ILE A 132 15.43 1.35 -7.26
CA ILE A 132 15.14 -0.06 -7.59
C ILE A 132 14.66 -0.81 -6.35
N ALA A 133 15.32 -0.65 -5.20
CA ALA A 133 14.92 -1.34 -3.97
C ALA A 133 13.51 -0.95 -3.52
N LEU A 134 13.17 0.35 -3.59
CA LEU A 134 11.82 0.84 -3.32
C LEU A 134 10.81 0.29 -4.33
N ALA A 135 11.13 0.32 -5.63
CA ALA A 135 10.29 -0.24 -6.67
C ALA A 135 10.00 -1.72 -6.45
N LEU A 136 11.02 -2.52 -6.10
CA LEU A 136 10.91 -3.93 -5.71
C LEU A 136 9.96 -4.11 -4.52
N ALA A 137 10.14 -3.31 -3.47
CA ALA A 137 9.28 -3.36 -2.30
C ALA A 137 7.82 -3.02 -2.66
N VAL A 138 7.58 -1.95 -3.41
CA VAL A 138 6.24 -1.51 -3.82
C VAL A 138 5.57 -2.54 -4.73
N TRP A 139 6.28 -3.02 -5.75
CA TRP A 139 5.76 -4.03 -6.68
C TRP A 139 5.42 -5.34 -5.95
N PHE A 140 6.32 -5.82 -5.08
CA PHE A 140 6.10 -7.08 -4.36
C PHE A 140 4.91 -6.97 -3.38
N ASN A 141 4.81 -5.86 -2.65
CA ASN A 141 3.72 -5.65 -1.70
C ASN A 141 2.38 -5.42 -2.39
N SER A 142 2.33 -4.63 -3.47
CA SER A 142 1.11 -4.42 -4.27
C SER A 142 0.63 -5.70 -4.95
N ALA A 143 1.53 -6.47 -5.57
CA ALA A 143 1.20 -7.79 -6.14
C ALA A 143 0.71 -8.77 -5.06
N GLY A 144 1.33 -8.75 -3.88
CA GLY A 144 0.92 -9.57 -2.73
C GLY A 144 -0.46 -9.19 -2.18
N LEU A 145 -0.75 -7.90 -2.02
CA LEU A 145 -2.06 -7.41 -1.58
C LEU A 145 -3.14 -7.73 -2.61
N ALA A 146 -2.84 -7.51 -3.90
CA ALA A 146 -3.73 -7.86 -4.99
C ALA A 146 -4.08 -9.35 -4.96
N ASN A 147 -3.11 -10.24 -4.65
CA ASN A 147 -3.35 -11.69 -4.56
C ASN A 147 -4.36 -12.04 -3.51
N SER A 148 -4.20 -11.46 -2.34
CA SER A 148 -5.12 -11.75 -1.26
C SER A 148 -6.50 -11.15 -1.51
N LEU A 149 -6.60 -9.97 -2.12
CA LEU A 149 -7.89 -9.37 -2.49
C LEU A 149 -8.59 -10.19 -3.57
N GLU A 150 -7.86 -10.62 -4.61
CA GLU A 150 -8.39 -11.46 -5.67
C GLU A 150 -8.89 -12.80 -5.11
N ARG A 151 -8.11 -13.48 -4.26
CA ARG A 151 -8.54 -14.73 -3.60
C ARG A 151 -9.77 -14.55 -2.70
N LEU A 152 -9.97 -13.35 -2.18
CA LEU A 152 -11.11 -13.01 -1.33
C LEU A 152 -12.36 -12.69 -2.17
N TYR A 153 -12.19 -12.15 -3.37
CA TYR A 153 -13.28 -11.63 -4.18
C TYR A 153 -13.64 -12.50 -5.39
N GLU A 154 -12.66 -13.05 -6.11
CA GLU A 154 -12.84 -13.88 -7.30
C GLU A 154 -12.74 -15.37 -6.90
N ARG A 155 -13.86 -16.00 -6.56
CA ARG A 155 -13.92 -17.45 -6.33
C ARG A 155 -15.21 -18.03 -6.88
N ASP A 156 -15.08 -19.15 -7.59
CA ASP A 156 -16.14 -19.72 -8.43
C ASP A 156 -17.38 -20.14 -7.63
N GLU A 157 -18.53 -19.79 -8.20
CA GLU A 157 -19.87 -19.98 -7.63
C GLU A 157 -20.11 -21.45 -7.23
N ASP A 158 -19.52 -22.41 -7.96
CA ASP A 158 -19.67 -23.85 -7.72
C ASP A 158 -18.96 -24.31 -6.43
N THR A 159 -17.84 -23.68 -6.06
CA THR A 159 -17.11 -24.03 -4.83
C THR A 159 -17.78 -23.53 -3.54
N LEU A 160 -18.78 -22.65 -3.64
CA LEU A 160 -19.46 -22.07 -2.48
C LEU A 160 -20.49 -23.02 -1.85
N TRP A 161 -21.02 -23.97 -2.62
CA TRP A 161 -22.16 -24.78 -2.21
C TRP A 161 -21.78 -26.10 -1.53
N ASP A 162 -20.64 -26.70 -1.89
CA ASP A 162 -20.27 -28.03 -1.37
C ASP A 162 -19.61 -27.99 0.03
N GLU A 163 -18.87 -26.94 0.42
CA GLU A 163 -18.08 -26.96 1.67
C GLU A 163 -17.92 -25.59 2.37
N LEU A 164 -19.02 -25.01 2.87
CA LEU A 164 -19.02 -23.71 3.57
C LEU A 164 -17.97 -23.62 4.71
N GLY A 165 -17.80 -24.69 5.48
CA GLY A 165 -16.84 -24.73 6.60
C GLY A 165 -15.39 -24.59 6.13
N LYS A 166 -14.99 -25.31 5.07
CA LYS A 166 -13.64 -25.19 4.50
C LYS A 166 -13.43 -23.84 3.83
N LEU A 167 -14.47 -23.31 3.18
CA LEU A 167 -14.47 -21.99 2.58
C LEU A 167 -14.23 -20.90 3.63
N GLN A 168 -14.98 -20.91 4.74
CA GLN A 168 -14.84 -19.89 5.78
C GLN A 168 -13.45 -19.90 6.42
N ASN A 169 -12.87 -21.09 6.64
CA ASN A 169 -11.50 -21.21 7.12
C ASN A 169 -10.49 -20.62 6.12
N ALA A 170 -10.60 -20.98 4.83
CA ALA A 170 -9.71 -20.44 3.80
C ALA A 170 -9.79 -18.91 3.69
N LEU A 171 -10.97 -18.31 3.85
CA LEU A 171 -11.14 -16.86 3.80
C LEU A 171 -10.58 -16.17 5.04
N ASN A 172 -10.74 -16.78 6.22
CA ASN A 172 -10.11 -16.30 7.45
C ASN A 172 -8.59 -16.35 7.35
N ASP A 173 -8.02 -17.38 6.71
CA ASP A 173 -6.58 -17.49 6.47
C ASP A 173 -6.07 -16.39 5.53
N VAL A 174 -6.79 -16.13 4.43
CA VAL A 174 -6.48 -15.01 3.52
C VAL A 174 -6.53 -13.68 4.26
N ARG A 175 -7.56 -13.47 5.10
CA ARG A 175 -7.70 -12.26 5.90
C ARG A 175 -6.59 -12.11 6.93
N ARG A 176 -6.18 -13.19 7.59
CA ARG A 176 -5.04 -13.19 8.52
C ARG A 176 -3.76 -12.80 7.77
N GLY A 177 -3.53 -13.38 6.59
CA GLY A 177 -2.40 -13.02 5.73
C GLY A 177 -2.39 -11.55 5.29
N LEU A 178 -3.56 -11.00 4.91
CA LEU A 178 -3.72 -9.56 4.64
C LEU A 178 -3.37 -8.71 5.85
N THR A 179 -3.94 -9.05 7.00
CA THR A 179 -3.75 -8.34 8.25
C THR A 179 -2.27 -8.30 8.62
N THR A 180 -1.59 -9.44 8.61
CA THR A 180 -0.14 -9.53 8.87
C THR A 180 0.67 -8.65 7.94
N ARG A 181 0.41 -8.69 6.62
CA ARG A 181 1.15 -7.86 5.64
C ARG A 181 0.92 -6.36 5.89
N VAL A 182 -0.32 -5.96 6.11
CA VAL A 182 -0.69 -4.58 6.41
C VAL A 182 -0.01 -4.09 7.69
N PHE A 183 0.06 -4.91 8.73
CA PHE A 183 0.79 -4.54 9.95
C PHE A 183 2.30 -4.46 9.73
N ILE A 184 2.92 -5.38 8.99
CA ILE A 184 4.36 -5.33 8.69
C ILE A 184 4.71 -4.03 7.96
N ILE A 185 3.99 -3.70 6.89
CA ILE A 185 4.23 -2.46 6.13
C ILE A 185 3.98 -1.24 7.01
N GLY A 186 2.93 -1.26 7.84
CA GLY A 186 2.63 -0.18 8.80
C GLY A 186 3.74 0.02 9.82
N THR A 187 4.29 -1.06 10.37
CA THR A 187 5.43 -1.00 11.28
C THR A 187 6.65 -0.38 10.60
N VAL A 188 6.95 -0.76 9.36
CA VAL A 188 8.04 -0.14 8.58
C VAL A 188 7.81 1.36 8.42
N ILE A 189 6.60 1.79 8.06
CA ILE A 189 6.25 3.22 7.93
C ILE A 189 6.40 3.96 9.27
N VAL A 190 5.96 3.37 10.39
CA VAL A 190 6.11 3.96 11.73
C VAL A 190 7.58 4.10 12.12
N VAL A 191 8.39 3.07 11.88
CA VAL A 191 9.84 3.10 12.16
C VAL A 191 10.51 4.19 11.32
N MET A 192 10.22 4.26 10.01
CA MET A 192 10.74 5.31 9.15
C MET A 192 10.31 6.70 9.61
N ALA A 193 9.05 6.87 10.02
CA ALA A 193 8.54 8.12 10.55
C ALA A 193 9.21 8.53 11.86
N ALA A 194 9.51 7.57 12.74
CA ALA A 194 10.24 7.81 13.98
C ALA A 194 11.70 8.23 13.70
N LEU A 195 12.39 7.50 12.81
CA LEU A 195 13.76 7.81 12.41
C LEU A 195 13.87 9.18 11.75
N SER A 196 12.90 9.54 10.91
CA SER A 196 12.86 10.86 10.24
C SER A 196 12.74 12.03 11.23
N ARG A 197 12.31 11.78 12.48
CA ARG A 197 12.08 12.81 13.50
C ARG A 197 13.20 12.92 14.54
N PHE A 198 14.12 11.94 14.63
CA PHE A 198 15.07 11.80 15.73
C PHE A 198 15.95 13.06 15.93
N ASP A 199 16.48 13.65 14.85
CA ASP A 199 17.37 14.82 14.93
C ASP A 199 16.64 16.18 15.04
N ALA A 200 15.38 16.25 14.61
CA ALA A 200 14.62 17.51 14.62
C ALA A 200 14.34 18.00 16.05
N THR A 201 14.27 17.08 17.01
CA THR A 201 13.93 17.36 18.41
C THR A 201 15.09 17.82 19.28
N ALA A 202 16.35 17.66 18.88
CA ALA A 202 17.48 18.07 19.73
C ALA A 202 17.76 19.58 19.64
N ILE A 203 17.78 20.13 18.42
CA ILE A 203 18.19 21.52 18.16
C ILE A 203 17.00 22.50 18.29
N PHE A 204 15.79 22.12 17.84
CA PHE A 204 14.62 23.02 17.83
C PHE A 204 13.84 23.06 19.14
N ARG A 205 14.11 22.14 20.07
CA ARG A 205 13.52 22.15 21.41
C ARG A 205 13.97 23.37 22.23
N GLU A 206 15.12 23.94 21.90
CA GLU A 206 15.62 25.18 22.50
C GLU A 206 14.92 26.45 21.97
N ILE A 207 14.35 26.40 20.75
CA ILE A 207 13.74 27.57 20.07
C ILE A 207 12.20 27.55 20.18
N GLY A 208 11.61 26.45 20.68
CA GLY A 208 10.16 26.34 20.93
C GLY A 208 9.27 26.32 19.68
N LYS A 209 9.85 26.11 18.48
CA LYS A 209 9.10 26.01 17.21
C LYS A 209 9.50 24.74 16.45
N PRO A 210 8.54 23.89 16.04
CA PRO A 210 8.84 22.72 15.24
C PRO A 210 9.34 23.15 13.85
N PRO A 211 10.34 22.46 13.27
CA PRO A 211 10.83 22.76 11.93
C PRO A 211 9.74 22.51 10.86
N PRO A 212 9.78 23.22 9.72
CA PRO A 212 8.90 22.95 8.60
C PRO A 212 9.02 21.48 8.16
N GLY A 213 7.88 20.81 7.97
CA GLY A 213 7.83 19.37 7.62
C GLY A 213 7.71 18.40 8.80
N TYR A 214 7.77 18.88 10.06
CA TYR A 214 7.71 18.02 11.26
C TYR A 214 6.46 17.12 11.35
N TYR A 215 5.31 17.61 10.86
CA TYR A 215 4.04 16.86 10.89
C TYR A 215 3.89 15.87 9.73
N GLY A 216 4.71 15.97 8.68
CA GLY A 216 4.63 15.12 7.48
C GLY A 216 4.63 13.62 7.78
N PRO A 217 5.61 13.11 8.55
CA PRO A 217 5.68 11.68 8.86
C PRO A 217 4.47 11.19 9.67
N VAL A 218 3.97 12.01 10.61
CA VAL A 218 2.82 11.65 11.45
C VAL A 218 1.53 11.58 10.62
N VAL A 219 1.30 12.57 9.76
CA VAL A 219 0.13 12.58 8.86
C VAL A 219 0.18 11.39 7.92
N ASN A 220 1.36 11.02 7.40
CA ASN A 220 1.52 9.85 6.55
C ASN A 220 1.19 8.53 7.27
N VAL A 221 1.67 8.36 8.51
CA VAL A 221 1.34 7.19 9.35
C VAL A 221 -0.17 7.09 9.56
N LEU A 222 -0.82 8.19 9.95
CA LEU A 222 -2.27 8.23 10.16
C LEU A 222 -3.03 7.90 8.87
N PHE A 223 -2.60 8.48 7.75
CA PHE A 223 -3.19 8.21 6.44
C PHE A 223 -3.08 6.72 6.08
N TYR A 224 -1.91 6.11 6.25
CA TYR A 224 -1.70 4.69 6.03
C TYR A 224 -2.65 3.82 6.88
N PHE A 225 -2.72 4.08 8.19
CA PHE A 225 -3.56 3.27 9.09
C PHE A 225 -5.05 3.47 8.84
N LEU A 226 -5.48 4.67 8.42
CA LEU A 226 -6.85 4.90 8.00
C LEU A 226 -7.19 4.06 6.76
N LEU A 227 -6.34 4.06 5.75
CA LEU A 227 -6.51 3.20 4.55
C LEU A 227 -6.52 1.71 4.91
N ALA A 228 -5.61 1.29 5.81
CA ALA A 228 -5.54 -0.07 6.30
C ALA A 228 -6.84 -0.51 7.01
N LEU A 229 -7.39 0.34 7.88
CA LEU A 229 -8.66 0.06 8.58
C LEU A 229 -9.83 -0.03 7.61
N VAL A 230 -9.89 0.86 6.62
CA VAL A 230 -10.90 0.81 5.56
C VAL A 230 -10.77 -0.47 4.75
N LEU A 231 -9.54 -0.86 4.36
CA LEU A 231 -9.28 -2.11 3.65
C LEU A 231 -9.72 -3.33 4.47
N LEU A 232 -9.36 -3.39 5.75
CA LEU A 232 -9.76 -4.48 6.66
C LEU A 232 -11.28 -4.52 6.85
N SER A 233 -11.96 -3.37 6.91
CA SER A 233 -13.42 -3.30 6.93
C SER A 233 -14.04 -3.87 5.64
N GLN A 234 -13.44 -3.62 4.47
CA GLN A 234 -13.87 -4.24 3.21
C GLN A 234 -13.70 -5.77 3.24
N THR A 235 -12.65 -6.29 3.87
CA THR A 235 -12.49 -7.75 4.01
C THR A 235 -13.58 -8.38 4.87
N GLN A 236 -14.02 -7.69 5.93
CA GLN A 236 -15.15 -8.14 6.76
C GLN A 236 -16.45 -8.15 5.97
N PHE A 237 -16.68 -7.11 5.18
CA PHE A 237 -17.84 -7.06 4.28
C PHE A 237 -17.84 -8.21 3.28
N ALA A 238 -16.67 -8.56 2.72
CA ALA A 238 -16.54 -9.70 1.81
C ALA A 238 -16.99 -11.02 2.46
N LEU A 239 -16.57 -11.26 3.71
CA LEU A 239 -16.98 -12.43 4.49
C LEU A 239 -18.48 -12.46 4.76
N MET A 240 -19.06 -11.31 5.15
CA MET A 240 -20.51 -11.21 5.38
C MET A 240 -21.31 -11.44 4.11
N ARG A 241 -20.85 -10.89 2.98
CA ARG A 241 -21.47 -11.10 1.67
C ARG A 241 -21.54 -12.58 1.30
N ILE A 242 -20.48 -13.34 1.54
CA ILE A 242 -20.45 -14.78 1.27
C ILE A 242 -21.47 -15.52 2.13
N ARG A 243 -21.60 -15.17 3.42
CA ARG A 243 -22.63 -15.74 4.30
C ARG A 243 -24.05 -15.43 3.81
N TRP A 244 -24.30 -14.19 3.41
CA TRP A 244 -25.62 -13.80 2.88
C TRP A 244 -25.95 -14.49 1.57
N MET A 245 -24.95 -14.66 0.68
CA MET A 245 -25.11 -15.40 -0.56
C MET A 245 -25.50 -16.86 -0.29
N TRP A 246 -24.83 -17.51 0.67
CA TRP A 246 -25.14 -18.88 1.06
C TRP A 246 -26.53 -19.01 1.68
N GLN A 247 -26.95 -18.04 2.50
CA GLN A 247 -28.29 -17.96 3.09
C GLN A 247 -29.38 -17.51 2.09
N ARG A 248 -29.02 -17.22 0.83
CA ARG A 248 -29.92 -16.71 -0.22
C ARG A 248 -30.67 -15.43 0.21
N LEU A 249 -30.03 -14.60 1.03
CA LEU A 249 -30.61 -13.34 1.47
C LEU A 249 -30.47 -12.28 0.36
N PRO A 250 -31.54 -11.52 0.05
CA PRO A 250 -31.45 -10.46 -0.94
C PRO A 250 -30.53 -9.33 -0.46
N MET A 251 -29.57 -8.92 -1.29
CA MET A 251 -28.70 -7.79 -1.00
C MET A 251 -29.26 -6.51 -1.63
N PRO A 252 -29.45 -5.43 -0.85
CA PRO A 252 -29.82 -4.13 -1.41
C PRO A 252 -28.78 -3.63 -2.43
N PRO A 253 -29.21 -3.05 -3.56
CA PRO A 253 -28.28 -2.47 -4.52
C PRO A 253 -27.46 -1.34 -3.88
N GLY A 254 -26.15 -1.32 -4.11
CA GLY A 254 -25.26 -0.29 -3.59
C GLY A 254 -24.79 -0.48 -2.14
N LEU A 255 -25.11 -1.61 -1.50
CA LEU A 255 -24.65 -1.90 -0.13
C LEU A 255 -23.12 -1.80 0.01
N ALA A 256 -22.35 -2.30 -0.96
CA ALA A 256 -20.88 -2.19 -0.96
C ALA A 256 -20.38 -0.74 -0.95
N LYS A 257 -20.99 0.12 -1.78
CA LYS A 257 -20.66 1.55 -1.86
C LYS A 257 -20.98 2.27 -0.56
N ASN A 258 -22.12 1.96 0.05
CA ASN A 258 -22.53 2.55 1.33
C ASN A 258 -21.65 2.04 2.47
N TRP A 259 -21.31 0.75 2.51
CA TRP A 259 -20.38 0.18 3.48
C TRP A 259 -19.01 0.86 3.42
N PHE A 260 -18.48 1.06 2.21
CA PHE A 260 -17.23 1.80 2.02
C PHE A 260 -17.34 3.25 2.53
N ARG A 261 -18.38 3.98 2.13
CA ARG A 261 -18.59 5.37 2.54
C ARG A 261 -18.73 5.52 4.05
N TYR A 262 -19.59 4.73 4.69
CA TYR A 262 -19.79 4.81 6.13
C TYR A 262 -18.58 4.32 6.91
N GLY A 263 -17.88 3.27 6.44
CA GLY A 263 -16.63 2.84 7.04
C GLY A 263 -15.55 3.92 6.97
N LEU A 264 -15.40 4.56 5.80
CA LEU A 264 -14.46 5.67 5.62
C LEU A 264 -14.81 6.86 6.52
N LEU A 265 -16.08 7.28 6.56
CA LEU A 265 -16.53 8.37 7.43
C LEU A 265 -16.33 8.06 8.91
N PHE A 266 -16.62 6.83 9.33
CA PHE A 266 -16.42 6.39 10.71
C PHE A 266 -14.96 6.47 11.12
N PHE A 267 -14.04 5.92 10.30
CA PHE A 267 -12.61 5.97 10.61
C PHE A 267 -12.02 7.38 10.50
N LEU A 268 -12.53 8.22 9.59
CA LEU A 268 -12.15 9.63 9.51
C LEU A 268 -12.56 10.39 10.78
N ALA A 269 -13.80 10.20 11.24
CA ALA A 269 -14.28 10.82 12.47
C ALA A 269 -13.46 10.35 13.68
N LEU A 270 -13.15 9.06 13.76
CA LEU A 270 -12.29 8.51 14.82
C LEU A 270 -10.87 9.09 14.76
N ALA A 271 -10.28 9.23 13.57
CA ALA A 271 -8.96 9.84 13.40
C ALA A 271 -8.95 11.30 13.86
N ILE A 272 -10.01 12.08 13.57
CA ILE A 272 -10.15 13.46 14.05
C ILE A 272 -10.21 13.48 15.58
N ILE A 273 -11.04 12.64 16.20
CA ILE A 273 -11.17 12.57 17.66
C ILE A 273 -9.81 12.25 18.31
N VAL A 274 -9.08 11.26 17.77
CA VAL A 274 -7.76 10.86 18.26
C VAL A 274 -6.74 11.98 18.08
N PHE A 275 -6.79 12.72 16.97
CA PHE A 275 -5.89 13.84 16.71
C PHE A 275 -6.05 14.99 17.72
N PHE A 276 -7.27 15.25 18.18
CA PHE A 276 -7.56 16.25 19.21
C PHE A 276 -7.34 15.76 20.64
N LEU A 277 -7.01 14.47 20.83
CA LEU A 277 -6.80 13.91 22.15
C LEU A 277 -5.46 14.42 22.71
N PRO A 278 -5.42 15.00 23.94
CA PRO A 278 -4.18 15.49 24.51
C PRO A 278 -3.23 14.31 24.76
N THR A 279 -2.16 14.21 23.97
CA THR A 279 -1.17 13.13 24.09
C THR A 279 -0.01 13.47 25.03
N GLU A 280 -0.03 14.66 25.63
CA GLU A 280 1.00 15.12 26.58
C GLU A 280 1.00 14.32 27.90
N TYR A 281 -0.12 13.67 28.25
CA TYR A 281 -0.25 12.90 29.50
C TYR A 281 0.77 11.76 29.62
N THR A 282 1.20 11.16 28.51
CA THR A 282 2.17 10.05 28.55
C THR A 282 3.60 10.54 28.82
N VAL A 283 3.92 11.79 28.46
CA VAL A 283 5.26 12.39 28.70
C VAL A 283 5.44 12.70 30.19
N GLY A 284 4.40 13.20 30.85
CA GLY A 284 4.43 13.49 32.29
C GLY A 284 4.63 12.25 33.17
N PHE A 285 4.16 11.06 32.73
CA PHE A 285 4.37 9.81 33.48
C PHE A 285 5.85 9.40 33.54
N PHE A 286 6.59 9.54 32.43
CA PHE A 286 8.02 9.27 32.41
C PHE A 286 8.83 10.30 33.22
N ASP A 287 8.40 11.57 33.21
CA ASP A 287 8.99 12.60 34.08
C ASP A 287 8.77 12.31 35.57
N THR A 288 7.60 11.79 35.96
CA THR A 288 7.35 11.36 37.35
C THR A 288 8.17 10.12 37.75
N LEU A 289 8.40 9.19 36.83
CA LEU A 289 9.25 8.02 37.06
C LEU A 289 10.72 8.40 37.22
N ARG A 290 11.18 9.42 36.49
CA ARG A 290 12.53 9.98 36.61
C ARG A 290 12.77 10.71 37.93
N TYR A 291 11.73 11.18 38.60
CA TYR A 291 11.83 11.76 39.95
C TYR A 291 11.86 10.70 41.06
N LEU A 292 11.46 9.46 40.76
CA LEU A 292 11.37 8.36 41.74
C LEU A 292 12.53 7.34 41.64
N LEU A 293 13.32 7.36 40.56
CA LEU A 293 14.52 6.55 40.32
C LEU A 293 15.78 7.43 40.35
#